data_AF-C2FTU6-F1
#
_entry.id   AF-C2FTU6-F1
#
_cell.length_a   1.000
_cell.length_b   1.000
_cell.length_c   1.000
_cell.angle_alpha   90.00
_cell.angle_beta   90.00
_cell.angle_gamma   90.00
#
_symmetry.space_group_name_H-M   'P 1'
#
loop_
_entity.id
_entity.type
_entity.pdbx_description
1 polymer ?
#
loop_
_entity_poly.entity_id
_entity_poly.type
_entity_poly.pdbx_seq_one_letter_code
_entity_poly.pdbx_strand_id
1 'polypeptide(L)'
;MKNRIKKRKSASHEQRSRRFELRLSEAERTQFLDLEKALGLSRADIVRIRVLQHSKKMLVNTAEIMKLLDGIGTEIGRSGNNINQLAKHANTLQQQGMLHSNLIRDLAPLLTEYIRLQRRLEQSIRQLIRLIRGQT
;
A
#
# COMPACT_ATOMS: atom_id res chain seq x y z
N MET A 1 39.96 -32.64 -2.78
CA MET A 1 38.71 -32.50 -3.56
C MET A 1 37.84 -33.72 -3.22
N LYS A 2 36.60 -33.68 -2.71
CA LYS A 2 35.50 -32.72 -2.80
C LYS A 2 34.68 -32.76 -1.50
N ASN A 3 34.40 -31.60 -0.91
CA ASN A 3 33.45 -31.45 0.20
C ASN A 3 32.00 -31.68 -0.31
N ARG A 4 31.31 -32.71 0.20
CA ARG A 4 29.86 -32.87 -0.01
C ARG A 4 29.13 -31.94 0.96
N ILE A 5 28.75 -30.77 0.46
CA ILE A 5 27.84 -29.84 1.14
C ILE A 5 26.49 -30.56 1.31
N LYS A 6 26.17 -30.99 2.55
CA LYS A 6 24.83 -31.43 2.94
C LYS A 6 23.89 -30.23 2.76
N LYS A 7 23.07 -30.26 1.70
CA LYS A 7 21.93 -29.35 1.53
C LYS A 7 21.01 -29.51 2.75
N ARG A 8 20.98 -28.50 3.62
CA ARG A 8 19.97 -28.32 4.67
C ARG A 8 18.60 -28.35 4.00
N LYS A 9 17.79 -29.37 4.25
CA LYS A 9 16.35 -29.36 3.91
C LYS A 9 15.71 -28.26 4.74
N SER A 10 15.29 -27.18 4.07
CA SER A 10 14.52 -26.10 4.68
C SER A 10 13.15 -26.62 5.13
N ALA A 11 12.75 -26.14 6.30
CA ALA A 11 11.44 -26.18 6.96
C ALA A 11 10.31 -26.97 6.26
N SER A 12 9.72 -27.90 7.02
CA SER A 12 8.52 -28.66 6.73
C SER A 12 7.39 -27.79 6.16
N HIS A 13 7.27 -27.74 4.84
CA HIS A 13 6.05 -27.30 4.18
C HIS A 13 5.08 -28.49 4.27
N GLU A 14 4.13 -28.43 5.20
CA GLU A 14 3.12 -29.48 5.37
C GLU A 14 2.41 -29.72 4.03
N GLN A 15 2.58 -30.91 3.48
CA GLN A 15 2.08 -31.23 2.14
C GLN A 15 0.58 -31.48 2.24
N ARG A 16 -0.20 -30.58 1.62
CA ARG A 16 -1.67 -30.65 1.60
C ARG A 16 -2.11 -31.86 0.78
N SER A 17 -2.40 -32.98 1.46
CA SER A 17 -2.72 -34.27 0.83
C SER A 17 -4.22 -34.59 0.76
N ARG A 18 -5.07 -33.85 1.49
CA ARG A 18 -6.52 -34.08 1.54
C ARG A 18 -7.27 -33.17 0.56
N ARG A 19 -8.20 -33.75 -0.21
CA ARG A 19 -9.06 -33.05 -1.17
C ARG A 19 -10.41 -32.75 -0.55
N PHE A 20 -10.93 -31.55 -0.82
CA PHE A 20 -12.29 -31.12 -0.46
C PHE A 20 -13.03 -30.79 -1.75
N GLU A 21 -14.18 -31.42 -1.97
CA GLU A 21 -15.01 -31.20 -3.16
C GLU A 21 -16.30 -30.50 -2.76
N LEU A 22 -16.63 -29.43 -3.47
CA LEU A 22 -17.84 -28.66 -3.29
C LEU A 22 -18.68 -28.74 -4.56
N ARG A 23 -19.94 -29.11 -4.43
CA ARG A 23 -20.92 -29.03 -5.52
C ARG A 23 -21.51 -27.62 -5.54
N LEU A 24 -21.54 -27.01 -6.71
CA LEU A 24 -22.06 -25.67 -6.94
C LEU A 24 -23.10 -25.71 -8.05
N SER A 25 -24.14 -24.89 -7.93
CA SER A 25 -25.00 -24.51 -9.06
C SER A 25 -24.24 -23.62 -10.05
N GLU A 26 -24.77 -23.43 -11.26
CA GLU A 26 -24.15 -22.53 -12.25
C GLU A 26 -24.07 -21.08 -11.77
N ALA A 27 -25.09 -20.62 -11.03
CA ALA A 27 -25.11 -19.27 -10.46
C ALA A 27 -23.99 -19.08 -9.43
N GLU A 28 -23.85 -20.03 -8.49
CA GLU A 28 -22.80 -19.99 -7.47
C GLU A 28 -21.40 -20.12 -8.10
N ARG A 29 -21.26 -20.97 -9.14
CA ARG A 29 -20.02 -21.09 -9.90
C ARG A 29 -19.63 -19.76 -10.55
N THR A 30 -20.58 -19.05 -11.14
CA THR A 30 -20.34 -17.77 -11.80
C THR A 30 -19.89 -16.71 -10.79
N GLN A 31 -20.61 -16.60 -9.66
CA GLN A 31 -20.21 -15.72 -8.56
C GLN A 31 -18.80 -16.03 -8.06
N PHE A 32 -18.42 -17.31 -7.99
CA PHE A 32 -17.08 -17.72 -7.55
C PHE A 32 -15.98 -17.32 -8.56
N LEU A 33 -16.27 -17.42 -9.87
CA LEU A 33 -15.36 -17.01 -10.94
C LEU A 33 -15.17 -15.49 -10.97
N ASP A 34 -16.24 -14.73 -10.72
CA ASP A 34 -16.15 -13.28 -10.63
C ASP A 34 -15.35 -12.85 -9.40
N LEU A 35 -15.52 -13.56 -8.27
CA LEU A 35 -14.71 -13.36 -7.07
C LEU A 35 -13.23 -13.66 -7.31
N GLU A 36 -12.92 -14.72 -8.06
CA GLU A 36 -11.56 -15.09 -8.48
C GLU A 36 -10.91 -13.95 -9.31
N LYS A 37 -11.64 -13.43 -10.30
CA LYS A 37 -11.16 -12.31 -11.14
C LYS A 37 -10.98 -11.02 -10.34
N ALA A 38 -11.92 -10.69 -9.46
CA ALA A 38 -11.89 -9.45 -8.68
C ALA A 38 -10.76 -9.46 -7.63
N LEU A 39 -10.45 -10.62 -7.05
CA LEU A 39 -9.46 -10.73 -5.98
C LEU A 39 -8.07 -11.18 -6.47
N GLY A 40 -7.97 -11.75 -7.67
CA GLY A 40 -6.70 -12.29 -8.20
C GLY A 40 -6.15 -13.46 -7.38
N LEU A 41 -7.01 -14.16 -6.62
CA LEU A 41 -6.66 -15.28 -5.74
C LEU A 41 -7.16 -16.60 -6.31
N SER A 42 -6.43 -17.69 -6.04
CA SER A 42 -6.89 -19.02 -6.42
C SER A 42 -8.17 -19.39 -5.68
N ARG A 43 -9.02 -20.19 -6.33
CA ARG A 43 -10.27 -20.69 -5.73
C ARG A 43 -10.07 -21.32 -4.35
N ALA A 44 -9.01 -22.10 -4.22
CA ALA A 44 -8.68 -22.77 -2.97
C ALA A 44 -8.24 -21.77 -1.88
N ASP A 45 -7.57 -20.68 -2.24
CA ASP A 45 -7.17 -19.65 -1.29
C ASP A 45 -8.36 -18.81 -0.83
N ILE A 46 -9.31 -18.52 -1.72
CA ILE A 46 -10.58 -17.87 -1.37
C ILE A 46 -11.32 -18.69 -0.31
N VAL A 47 -11.50 -20.00 -0.54
CA VAL A 47 -12.16 -20.89 0.44
C VAL A 47 -11.38 -20.94 1.74
N ARG A 48 -10.04 -21.09 1.72
CA ARG A 48 -9.24 -21.16 2.95
C ARG A 48 -9.32 -19.88 3.78
N ILE A 49 -9.19 -18.72 3.13
CA ILE A 49 -9.24 -17.42 3.80
C ILE A 49 -10.64 -17.19 4.39
N ARG A 50 -11.69 -17.50 3.62
CA ARG A 50 -13.07 -17.22 4.00
C ARG A 50 -13.66 -18.22 5.00
N VAL A 51 -13.28 -19.49 4.90
CA VAL A 51 -13.87 -20.59 5.71
C VAL A 51 -12.96 -21.01 6.87
N LEU A 52 -11.63 -21.08 6.67
CA LEU A 52 -10.72 -21.68 7.66
C LEU A 52 -9.96 -20.65 8.51
N GLN A 53 -9.77 -19.41 8.04
CA GLN A 53 -8.96 -18.40 8.73
C GLN A 53 -9.77 -17.43 9.61
N HIS A 54 -11.02 -17.76 9.98
CA HIS A 54 -11.91 -16.89 10.77
C HIS A 54 -11.84 -15.42 10.35
N SER A 55 -12.05 -15.15 9.05
CA SER A 55 -12.45 -13.87 8.42
C SER A 55 -12.03 -12.53 9.06
N LYS A 56 -10.86 -12.42 9.72
CA LYS A 56 -10.28 -11.11 10.08
C LYS A 56 -9.49 -10.50 8.92
N LYS A 57 -9.08 -11.31 7.94
CA LYS A 57 -8.47 -10.81 6.70
C LYS A 57 -9.60 -10.49 5.72
N MET A 58 -9.95 -9.21 5.68
CA MET A 58 -10.84 -8.63 4.68
C MET A 58 -10.35 -9.05 3.28
N LEU A 59 -11.20 -9.71 2.48
CA LEU A 59 -10.92 -10.00 1.07
C LEU A 59 -11.07 -8.68 0.32
N VAL A 60 -10.00 -7.89 0.28
CA VAL A 60 -10.01 -6.61 -0.41
C VAL A 60 -9.36 -6.76 -1.77
N ASN A 61 -9.97 -6.16 -2.80
CA ASN A 61 -9.36 -6.00 -4.11
C ASN A 61 -8.11 -5.12 -3.95
N THR A 62 -7.00 -5.80 -3.66
CA THR A 62 -5.74 -5.16 -3.33
C THR A 62 -5.22 -4.37 -4.53
N ALA A 63 -5.45 -4.85 -5.76
CA ALA A 63 -5.02 -4.15 -6.97
C ALA A 63 -5.70 -2.78 -7.13
N GLU A 64 -7.01 -2.71 -6.87
CA GLU A 64 -7.77 -1.47 -6.99
C GLU A 64 -7.42 -0.46 -5.89
N ILE A 65 -7.26 -0.93 -4.65
CA ILE A 65 -6.80 -0.07 -3.55
C ILE A 65 -5.39 0.44 -3.81
N MET A 66 -4.49 -0.42 -4.26
CA MET A 66 -3.12 -0.01 -4.61
C MET A 66 -3.13 1.09 -5.67
N LYS A 67 -3.97 0.96 -6.70
CA LYS A 67 -4.11 1.97 -7.76
C LYS A 67 -4.62 3.31 -7.23
N LEU A 68 -5.62 3.28 -6.33
CA LEU A 68 -6.14 4.47 -5.66
C LEU A 68 -5.06 5.13 -4.78
N LEU A 69 -4.31 4.34 -4.02
CA LEU A 69 -3.25 4.83 -3.15
C LEU A 69 -2.06 5.40 -3.93
N ASP A 70 -1.68 4.78 -5.06
CA ASP A 70 -0.65 5.31 -5.95
C ASP A 70 -1.06 6.65 -6.58
N GLY A 71 -2.35 6.80 -6.93
CA GLY A 71 -2.93 8.06 -7.40
C GLY A 71 -2.84 9.16 -6.34
N ILE A 72 -3.25 8.87 -5.11
CA ILE A 72 -3.14 9.80 -3.98
C ILE A 72 -1.67 10.18 -3.71
N GLY A 73 -0.76 9.19 -3.73
CA GLY A 73 0.68 9.43 -3.55
C GLY A 73 1.27 10.36 -4.62
N THR A 74 0.82 10.22 -5.86
CA THR A 74 1.26 11.07 -6.98
C THR A 74 0.83 12.53 -6.80
N GLU A 75 -0.43 12.77 -6.43
CA GLU A 75 -0.95 14.13 -6.19
C GLU A 75 -0.30 14.80 -4.96
N ILE A 76 -0.01 14.01 -3.92
CA ILE A 76 0.77 14.46 -2.77
C ILE A 76 2.18 14.87 -3.22
N GLY A 77 2.86 14.06 -4.05
CA GLY A 77 4.18 14.40 -4.59
C GLY A 77 4.19 15.71 -5.39
N ARG A 78 3.17 15.91 -6.25
CA ARG A 78 2.99 17.17 -7.00
C ARG A 78 2.77 18.37 -6.08
N SER A 79 1.89 18.23 -5.09
CA SER A 79 1.62 19.29 -4.10
C SER A 79 2.88 19.68 -3.32
N GLY A 80 3.70 18.70 -2.93
CA GLY A 80 4.99 18.94 -2.28
C GLY A 80 5.99 19.70 -3.17
N ASN A 81 6.05 19.38 -4.46
CA ASN A 81 6.87 20.12 -5.43
C ASN A 81 6.43 21.58 -5.56
N ASN A 82 5.12 21.83 -5.64
CA ASN A 82 4.58 23.19 -5.73
C ASN A 82 4.93 24.02 -4.48
N ILE A 83 4.82 23.42 -3.30
CA ILE A 83 5.19 24.09 -2.04
C ILE A 83 6.69 24.39 -2.00
N ASN A 84 7.53 23.47 -2.46
CA ASN A 84 8.97 23.71 -2.53
C ASN A 84 9.32 24.86 -3.50
N GLN A 85 8.58 24.99 -4.61
CA GLN A 85 8.73 26.12 -5.53
C GLN A 85 8.30 27.44 -4.87
N LEU A 86 7.15 27.45 -4.18
CA LEU A 86 6.68 28.62 -3.44
C LEU A 86 7.68 29.04 -2.36
N ALA A 87 8.26 28.09 -1.64
CA ALA A 87 9.28 28.36 -0.63
C ALA A 87 10.56 28.97 -1.24
N LYS A 88 11.03 28.42 -2.38
CA LYS A 88 12.18 28.99 -3.10
C LYS A 88 11.90 30.41 -3.59
N HIS A 89 10.74 30.64 -4.18
CA HIS A 89 10.33 31.96 -4.67
C HIS A 89 10.23 32.98 -3.52
N ALA A 90 9.64 32.58 -2.39
CA ALA A 90 9.58 33.41 -1.19
C ALA A 90 10.98 33.76 -0.67
N ASN A 91 11.92 32.80 -0.65
CA ASN A 91 13.31 33.06 -0.27
C ASN A 91 14.01 34.05 -1.23
N THR A 92 13.77 33.93 -2.55
CA THR A 92 14.32 34.88 -3.53
C THR A 92 13.79 36.29 -3.32
N LEU A 93 12.48 36.45 -3.13
CA LEU A 93 11.86 37.75 -2.87
C LEU A 93 12.31 38.35 -1.52
N GLN A 94 12.58 37.52 -0.51
CA GLN A 94 13.18 37.97 0.74
C GLN A 94 14.59 38.55 0.52
N GLN A 95 15.43 37.89 -0.29
CA GLN A 95 16.77 38.39 -0.64
C GLN A 95 16.73 39.72 -1.41
N GLN A 96 15.67 39.94 -2.20
CA GLN A 96 15.44 41.19 -2.93
C GLN A 96 14.86 42.31 -2.05
N GLY A 97 14.58 42.05 -0.76
CA GLY A 97 13.97 43.03 0.15
C GLY A 97 12.51 43.37 -0.16
N MET A 98 11.88 42.65 -1.08
CA MET A 98 10.52 42.92 -1.58
C MET A 98 9.43 42.21 -0.77
N LEU A 99 9.82 41.43 0.24
CA LEU A 99 8.92 40.53 0.94
C LEU A 99 8.83 40.90 2.42
N HIS A 100 7.61 41.21 2.88
CA HIS A 100 7.36 41.67 4.24
C HIS A 100 7.78 40.61 5.27
N SER A 101 8.80 40.92 6.06
CA SER A 101 9.43 40.03 7.05
C SER A 101 8.44 39.44 8.07
N ASN A 102 7.39 40.20 8.43
CA ASN A 102 6.34 39.74 9.33
C ASN A 102 5.51 38.59 8.72
N LEU A 103 5.21 38.66 7.43
CA LEU A 103 4.43 37.62 6.74
C LEU A 103 5.22 36.30 6.63
N ILE A 104 6.54 36.37 6.38
CA ILE A 104 7.41 35.18 6.33
C ILE A 104 7.50 34.50 7.67
N ARG A 105 7.73 35.29 8.73
CA ARG A 105 7.85 34.77 10.10
C ARG A 105 6.62 33.96 10.49
N ASP A 106 5.45 34.41 10.07
CA ASP A 106 4.18 33.79 10.46
C ASP A 106 3.80 32.62 9.51
N LEU A 107 4.19 32.68 8.23
CA LEU A 107 3.86 31.65 7.22
C LEU A 107 4.84 30.47 7.20
N ALA A 108 6.13 30.70 7.43
CA ALA A 108 7.16 29.64 7.36
C ALA A 108 6.91 28.47 8.34
N PRO A 109 6.47 28.70 9.60
CA PRO A 109 6.12 27.61 10.51
C PRO A 109 4.92 26.79 10.01
N LEU A 110 3.90 27.45 9.44
CA LEU A 110 2.70 26.79 8.92
C LEU A 110 3.02 25.88 7.72
N LEU A 111 3.87 26.36 6.80
CA LEU A 111 4.35 25.55 5.68
C LEU A 111 5.20 24.38 6.15
N THR A 112 6.04 24.59 7.17
CA THR A 112 6.87 23.53 7.76
C THR A 112 6.01 22.44 8.38
N GLU A 113 4.98 22.80 9.16
CA GLU A 113 4.08 21.81 9.76
C GLU A 113 3.22 21.11 8.71
N TYR A 114 2.77 21.83 7.67
CA TYR A 114 2.08 21.22 6.54
C TYR A 114 2.96 20.14 5.87
N ILE A 115 4.22 20.46 5.56
CA ILE A 115 5.16 19.50 4.95
C ILE A 115 5.34 18.28 5.87
N ARG A 116 5.42 18.50 7.19
CA ARG A 116 5.54 17.42 8.18
C ARG A 116 4.31 16.50 8.18
N LEU A 117 3.12 17.07 8.22
CA LEU A 117 1.85 16.33 8.18
C LEU A 117 1.70 15.56 6.86
N GLN A 118 2.05 16.19 5.73
CA GLN A 118 2.03 15.58 4.41
C GLN A 118 2.96 14.35 4.32
N ARG A 119 4.21 14.47 4.81
CA ARG A 119 5.16 13.34 4.84
C ARG A 119 4.67 12.20 5.73
N ARG A 120 4.05 12.53 6.87
CA ARG A 120 3.47 11.54 7.77
C ARG A 120 2.31 10.79 7.11
N LEU A 121 1.44 11.50 6.39
CA LEU A 121 0.36 10.89 5.61
C LEU A 121 0.91 9.92 4.55
N GLU A 122 1.96 10.32 3.84
CA GLU A 122 2.63 9.49 2.82
C GLU A 122 3.23 8.20 3.43
N GLN A 123 3.82 8.29 4.62
CA GLN A 123 4.32 7.13 5.36
C GLN A 123 3.19 6.20 5.80
N SER A 124 2.09 6.75 6.34
CA SER A 124 0.92 5.96 6.75
C SER A 124 0.29 5.22 5.57
N ILE A 125 0.20 5.86 4.41
CA ILE A 125 -0.28 5.23 3.17
C ILE A 125 0.65 4.09 2.74
N ARG A 126 1.98 4.30 2.78
CA ARG A 126 2.95 3.22 2.49
C ARG A 126 2.85 2.05 3.46
N GLN A 127 2.60 2.30 4.75
CA GLN A 127 2.41 1.25 5.74
C GLN A 127 1.11 0.47 5.47
N LEU A 128 0.02 1.16 5.14
CA LEU A 128 -1.22 0.53 4.69
C LEU A 128 -1.00 -0.37 3.47
N ILE A 129 -0.26 0.10 2.46
CA ILE A 129 0.13 -0.69 1.29
C ILE A 129 0.86 -1.98 1.69
N ARG A 130 1.82 -1.92 2.61
CA ARG A 130 2.56 -3.11 3.08
C ARG A 130 1.65 -4.10 3.81
N LEU A 131 0.77 -3.59 4.68
CA LEU A 131 -0.21 -4.41 5.40
C LEU A 131 -1.17 -5.11 4.45
N ILE A 132 -1.66 -4.41 3.43
CA ILE A 132 -2.55 -4.98 2.40
C ILE A 132 -1.82 -6.04 1.58
N ARG A 133 -0.54 -5.81 1.22
CA ARG A 133 0.29 -6.80 0.51
C ARG A 133 0.69 -8.02 1.34
N GLY A 134 0.34 -8.05 2.64
CA GLY A 134 0.68 -9.17 3.53
C GLY A 134 2.18 -9.34 3.80
N GLN A 135 2.99 -8.31 3.55
CA GLN A 135 4.41 -8.28 3.87
C GLN A 135 4.59 -7.65 5.27
N THR A 136 4.52 -8.48 6.31
CA THR A 136 4.98 -8.15 7.66
C THR A 136 6.39 -8.64 7.88
#